data_AF-A0A2H3I5Q7-F1
#
_entry.id   AF-A0A2H3I5Q7-F1
#
_cell.length_a   1.000
_cell.length_b   1.000
_cell.length_c   1.000
_cell.angle_alpha   90.00
_cell.angle_beta   90.00
_cell.angle_gamma   90.00
#
_symmetry.space_group_name_H-M   'P 1'
#
loop_
_entity.id
_entity.type
_entity.pdbx_description
1 polymer ?
#
loop_
_entity_poly.entity_id
_entity_poly.type
_entity_poly.pdbx_seq_one_letter_code
_entity_poly.pdbx_strand_id
1 'polypeptide(L)'
;MQELVNLAPGLGKTISYKAIFQIIPDGLRSRAKAPVGVVVRAQWMVRQQQHDRSPSGPISPAGSDSTASGSTATAEGDEFELHEQVLLECNSLLMPFITESCVAVHREICENFMAKTFKDYFGTSPMY
;
A
#
# COMPACT_ATOMS: atom_id res chain seq x y z
N MET A 1 -15.21 5.57 7.93
CA MET A 1 -14.03 6.40 7.65
C MET A 1 -14.51 7.84 7.59
N GLN A 2 -13.93 8.72 8.40
CA GLN A 2 -14.14 10.17 8.30
C GLN A 2 -12.89 10.74 7.64
N GLU A 3 -13.06 11.51 6.57
CA GLU A 3 -11.96 12.12 5.83
C GLU A 3 -12.20 13.62 5.72
N LEU A 4 -11.16 14.43 5.98
CA LEU A 4 -11.19 15.87 5.74
C LEU A 4 -10.81 16.13 4.28
N VAL A 5 -11.79 16.49 3.45
CA VAL A 5 -11.52 16.86 2.07
C VAL A 5 -11.43 18.37 1.96
N ASN A 6 -10.28 18.87 1.51
CA ASN A 6 -10.12 20.25 1.11
C ASN A 6 -10.75 20.43 -0.27
N LEU A 7 -11.70 21.35 -0.39
CA LEU A 7 -12.39 21.66 -1.65
C LEU A 7 -11.81 22.92 -2.31
N ALA A 8 -11.29 23.84 -1.49
CA ALA A 8 -10.60 25.07 -1.88
C ALA A 8 -9.72 25.55 -0.72
N PRO A 9 -8.79 26.50 -0.94
CA PRO A 9 -8.03 27.13 0.16
C PRO A 9 -8.96 27.67 1.25
N GLY A 10 -8.81 27.18 2.48
CA GLY A 10 -9.64 27.56 3.63
C GLY A 10 -11.04 26.91 3.69
N LEU A 11 -11.43 26.09 2.71
CA LEU A 11 -12.70 25.36 2.69
C LEU A 11 -12.47 23.85 2.76
N GLY A 12 -12.41 23.34 3.99
CA GLY A 12 -12.40 21.92 4.30
C GLY A 12 -13.79 21.42 4.68
N LYS A 13 -14.14 20.19 4.27
CA LYS A 13 -15.35 19.51 4.72
C LYS A 13 -15.02 18.11 5.17
N THR A 14 -15.37 17.79 6.41
CA THR A 14 -15.36 16.41 6.89
C THR A 14 -16.47 15.64 6.20
N ILE A 15 -16.11 14.60 5.48
CA ILE A 15 -17.03 13.69 4.82
C ILE A 15 -16.91 12.31 5.45
N SER A 16 -18.05 11.66 5.66
CA SER A 16 -18.11 10.26 6.07
C SER A 16 -18.74 9.46 4.95
N TYR A 17 -18.10 8.38 4.57
CA TYR A 17 -18.59 7.49 3.52
C TYR A 17 -18.30 6.03 3.87
N LYS A 18 -19.08 5.14 3.26
CA LYS A 18 -18.91 3.69 3.42
C LYS A 18 -17.92 3.19 2.36
N ALA A 19 -16.96 2.39 2.82
CA ALA A 19 -16.12 1.57 1.97
C ALA A 19 -16.62 0.12 2.03
N ILE A 20 -16.67 -0.54 0.88
CA ILE A 20 -16.93 -1.97 0.76
C ILE A 20 -15.59 -2.64 0.53
N PHE A 21 -15.33 -3.73 1.26
CA PHE A 21 -14.11 -4.50 1.15
C PHE A 21 -14.39 -5.87 0.56
N GLN A 22 -13.45 -6.38 -0.22
CA GLN A 22 -13.49 -7.69 -0.84
C GLN A 22 -12.12 -8.33 -0.72
N ILE A 23 -12.07 -9.53 -0.15
CA ILE A 23 -10.85 -10.35 -0.16
C ILE A 23 -10.64 -10.89 -1.57
N ILE A 24 -9.41 -10.80 -2.06
CA ILE A 24 -8.95 -11.36 -3.34
C ILE A 24 -7.78 -12.32 -3.04
N PRO A 25 -7.43 -13.25 -3.96
CA PRO A 25 -6.42 -14.27 -3.69
C PRO A 25 -5.05 -13.72 -3.23
N ASP A 26 -4.70 -12.55 -3.74
CA ASP A 26 -3.43 -11.83 -3.56
C ASP A 26 -3.53 -10.66 -2.57
N GLY A 27 -4.67 -10.48 -1.88
CA GLY A 27 -4.84 -9.43 -0.87
C GLY A 27 -6.26 -8.91 -0.69
N LEU A 28 -6.40 -7.59 -0.69
CA LEU A 28 -7.66 -6.91 -0.36
C LEU A 28 -7.98 -5.84 -1.40
N ARG A 29 -9.25 -5.76 -1.82
CA ARG A 29 -9.79 -4.64 -2.58
C ARG A 29 -10.80 -3.87 -1.76
N SER A 30 -10.87 -2.58 -2.02
CA SER A 30 -11.94 -1.73 -1.52
C SER A 30 -12.54 -0.88 -2.62
N ARG A 31 -13.77 -0.46 -2.37
CA ARG A 31 -14.43 0.60 -3.12
C ARG A 31 -15.23 1.49 -2.19
N ALA A 32 -15.00 2.79 -2.32
CA ALA A 32 -15.73 3.83 -1.62
C ALA A 32 -16.39 4.79 -2.59
N LYS A 33 -17.59 5.24 -2.24
CA LYS A 33 -18.26 6.37 -2.90
C LYS A 33 -18.38 7.50 -1.90
N ALA A 34 -17.60 8.55 -2.11
CA ALA A 34 -17.65 9.77 -1.34
C ALA A 34 -18.63 10.78 -1.99
N PRO A 35 -19.07 11.82 -1.25
CA PRO A 35 -19.85 12.92 -1.81
C PRO A 35 -19.18 13.61 -3.01
N VAL A 36 -19.96 14.39 -3.78
CA VAL A 36 -19.46 15.20 -4.91
C VAL A 36 -18.88 14.35 -6.06
N GLY A 37 -19.35 13.10 -6.20
CA GLY A 37 -18.98 12.22 -7.30
C GLY A 37 -17.57 11.60 -7.16
N VAL A 38 -16.98 11.66 -5.98
CA VAL A 38 -15.68 11.03 -5.71
C VAL A 38 -15.84 9.52 -5.55
N VAL A 39 -15.08 8.74 -6.30
CA VAL A 39 -15.02 7.29 -6.17
C VAL A 39 -13.56 6.89 -5.99
N VAL A 40 -13.29 6.16 -4.91
CA VAL A 40 -11.97 5.62 -4.59
C VAL A 40 -12.04 4.10 -4.71
N ARG A 41 -11.11 3.51 -5.45
CA ARG A 41 -10.88 2.07 -5.49
C ARG A 41 -9.44 1.82 -5.07
N ALA A 42 -9.23 1.02 -4.05
CA ALA A 42 -7.89 0.67 -3.61
C ALA A 42 -7.70 -0.84 -3.59
N GLN A 43 -6.49 -1.28 -3.90
CA GLN A 43 -6.07 -2.67 -3.86
C GLN A 43 -4.75 -2.75 -3.09
N TRP A 44 -4.71 -3.60 -2.06
CA TRP A 44 -3.52 -3.90 -1.29
C TRP A 44 -3.10 -5.33 -1.58
N MET A 45 -1.83 -5.52 -1.92
CA MET A 45 -1.24 -6.83 -2.22
C MET A 45 0.11 -6.95 -1.53
N VAL A 46 0.46 -8.16 -1.10
CA VAL A 46 1.82 -8.46 -0.67
C VAL A 46 2.59 -8.96 -1.89
N ARG A 47 3.69 -8.29 -2.23
CA ARG A 47 4.54 -8.69 -3.36
C ARG A 47 6.00 -8.72 -2.96
N GLN A 48 6.78 -9.54 -3.65
CA GLN A 48 8.24 -9.55 -3.51
C GLN A 48 8.79 -8.20 -3.97
N GLN A 49 9.66 -7.61 -3.17
CA GLN A 49 10.28 -6.33 -3.47
C GLN A 49 11.18 -6.50 -4.71
N GLN A 50 10.79 -5.87 -5.80
CA GLN A 50 11.62 -5.81 -6.99
C GLN A 50 12.68 -4.74 -6.75
N HIS A 51 13.78 -5.10 -6.08
CA HIS A 51 15.01 -4.32 -6.24
C HIS A 51 15.36 -4.39 -7.72
N ASP A 52 15.44 -3.22 -8.38
CA ASP A 52 15.75 -3.08 -9.80
C ASP A 52 16.85 -4.07 -10.21
N ARG A 53 16.44 -5.18 -10.85
CA ARG A 53 17.34 -5.93 -11.70
C ARG A 53 17.69 -4.97 -12.82
N SER A 54 18.78 -4.23 -12.64
CA SER A 54 19.52 -3.66 -13.76
C SER A 54 19.63 -4.77 -14.82
N PRO A 55 19.21 -4.56 -16.08
CA PRO A 55 19.20 -5.62 -17.11
C PRO A 55 20.60 -6.10 -17.54
N SER A 56 21.65 -5.74 -16.80
CA SER A 56 23.05 -5.99 -17.12
C SER A 56 23.76 -6.61 -15.91
N GLY A 57 23.44 -7.86 -15.60
CA GLY A 57 24.20 -8.69 -14.66
C GLY A 57 24.28 -10.12 -15.22
N PRO A 58 25.43 -10.82 -15.13
CA PRO A 58 25.62 -12.07 -15.86
C PRO A 58 24.61 -13.13 -15.40
N ILE A 59 23.99 -13.79 -16.37
CA ILE A 59 23.21 -15.01 -16.15
C ILE A 59 24.19 -16.09 -15.67
N SER A 60 24.24 -16.35 -14.37
CA SER A 60 24.87 -17.57 -13.84
C SER A 60 23.86 -18.72 -13.90
N PRO A 61 24.21 -19.87 -14.49
CA PRO A 61 23.27 -20.95 -14.76
C PRO A 61 22.92 -21.74 -13.50
N ALA A 62 21.76 -22.39 -13.56
CA ALA A 62 21.26 -23.31 -12.56
C ALA A 62 22.22 -24.48 -12.33
N GLY A 63 22.46 -24.80 -11.06
CA GLY A 63 22.99 -26.09 -10.61
C GLY A 63 24.13 -25.98 -9.61
N SER A 64 23.86 -26.28 -8.34
CA SER A 64 24.69 -27.20 -7.55
C SER A 64 24.06 -27.41 -6.17
N ASP A 65 23.81 -28.68 -5.84
CA ASP A 65 23.59 -29.16 -4.48
C ASP A 65 24.71 -28.68 -3.56
N SER A 66 24.37 -28.23 -2.33
CA SER A 66 25.11 -28.56 -1.11
C SER A 66 24.40 -28.06 0.16
N THR A 67 24.49 -28.93 1.14
CA THR A 67 23.91 -28.94 2.48
C THR A 67 24.42 -27.85 3.42
N ALA A 68 23.49 -27.38 4.28
CA ALA A 68 23.66 -26.89 5.65
C ALA A 68 24.67 -25.76 5.93
N SER A 69 24.16 -24.57 6.24
CA SER A 69 24.52 -23.82 7.47
C SER A 69 23.54 -22.69 7.70
N GLY A 70 23.04 -22.60 8.94
CA GLY A 70 22.15 -21.52 9.37
C GLY A 70 22.83 -20.16 9.20
N SER A 71 22.31 -19.37 8.28
CA SER A 71 22.58 -17.96 8.18
C SER A 71 21.23 -17.27 8.10
N THR A 72 20.92 -16.42 9.07
CA THR A 72 19.73 -15.55 9.09
C THR A 72 19.90 -14.32 8.20
N ALA A 73 20.81 -14.38 7.22
CA ALA A 73 20.91 -13.37 6.19
C ALA A 73 19.78 -13.62 5.19
N THR A 74 18.73 -12.80 5.26
CA THR A 74 17.72 -12.70 4.20
C THR A 74 18.46 -12.55 2.88
N ALA A 75 18.31 -13.53 1.98
CA ALA A 75 18.89 -13.42 0.65
C ALA A 75 18.31 -12.17 -0.02
N GLU A 76 19.14 -11.43 -0.78
CA GLU A 76 18.69 -10.34 -1.65
C GLU A 76 17.64 -10.91 -2.62
N GLY A 77 16.36 -10.78 -2.25
CA GLY A 77 15.25 -11.47 -2.90
C GLY A 77 14.12 -11.88 -1.95
N ASP A 78 14.35 -12.06 -0.66
CA ASP A 78 13.30 -12.52 0.27
C ASP A 78 12.51 -11.38 0.93
N GLU A 79 12.72 -10.14 0.50
CA GLU A 79 11.99 -8.98 1.03
C GLU A 79 10.60 -8.88 0.36
N PHE A 80 9.57 -8.76 1.19
CA PHE A 80 8.19 -8.55 0.74
C PHE A 80 7.73 -7.16 1.15
N GLU A 81 7.01 -6.49 0.25
CA GLU A 81 6.40 -5.19 0.51
C GLU A 81 4.87 -5.27 0.41
N LEU A 82 4.21 -4.45 1.22
CA LEU A 82 2.80 -4.15 1.04
C LEU A 82 2.68 -3.10 -0.07
N HIS A 83 2.18 -3.50 -1.22
CA HIS A 83 1.92 -2.61 -2.34
C HIS A 83 0.46 -2.20 -2.39
N GLU A 84 0.22 -0.89 -2.37
CA GLU A 84 -1.08 -0.28 -2.54
C GLU A 84 -1.22 0.34 -3.95
N GLN A 85 -2.33 0.04 -4.62
CA GLN A 85 -2.75 0.72 -5.84
C GLN A 85 -4.07 1.43 -5.59
N VAL A 86 -4.10 2.74 -5.79
CA VAL A 86 -5.31 3.57 -5.63
C VAL A 86 -5.72 4.17 -6.98
N LEU A 87 -6.99 4.00 -7.32
CA LEU A 87 -7.64 4.64 -8.45
C LEU A 87 -8.69 5.61 -7.92
N LEU A 88 -8.48 6.89 -8.24
CA LEU A 88 -9.33 8.01 -7.84
C LEU A 88 -10.09 8.55 -9.07
N GLU A 89 -11.41 8.59 -8.96
CA GLU A 89 -12.30 9.26 -9.93
C GLU A 89 -12.98 10.44 -9.23
N CYS A 90 -12.83 11.65 -9.75
CA CYS A 90 -13.62 12.79 -9.32
C CYS A 90 -13.69 13.87 -10.42
N ASN A 91 -14.40 14.97 -10.15
CA ASN A 91 -14.40 16.13 -11.04
C ASN A 91 -12.97 16.69 -11.18
N SER A 92 -12.53 16.97 -12.41
CA SER A 92 -11.17 17.44 -12.71
C SER A 92 -10.78 18.74 -11.98
N LEU A 93 -11.74 19.60 -11.64
CA LEU A 93 -11.51 20.81 -10.84
C LEU A 93 -11.13 20.50 -9.39
N LEU A 94 -11.54 19.34 -8.86
CA LEU A 94 -11.28 18.92 -7.48
C LEU A 94 -10.08 17.97 -7.36
N MET A 95 -9.64 17.35 -8.47
CA MET A 95 -8.52 16.41 -8.50
C MET A 95 -7.28 16.83 -7.72
N PRO A 96 -6.73 18.06 -7.84
CA PRO A 96 -5.50 18.42 -7.14
C PRO A 96 -5.66 18.37 -5.61
N PHE A 97 -6.80 18.84 -5.09
CA PHE A 97 -7.04 18.85 -3.65
C PHE A 97 -7.37 17.46 -3.10
N ILE A 98 -8.15 16.67 -3.85
CA ILE A 98 -8.52 15.31 -3.41
C ILE A 98 -7.33 14.37 -3.51
N THR A 99 -6.48 14.50 -4.53
CA THR A 99 -5.29 13.66 -4.68
C THR A 99 -4.34 13.85 -3.50
N GLU A 100 -4.10 15.08 -3.07
CA GLU A 100 -3.26 15.36 -1.89
C GLU A 100 -3.82 14.72 -0.61
N SER A 101 -5.12 14.88 -0.33
CA SER A 101 -5.79 14.21 0.81
C SER A 101 -5.70 12.69 0.69
N CYS A 102 -5.98 12.15 -0.49
CA CYS A 102 -5.99 10.72 -0.75
C CYS A 102 -4.61 10.10 -0.50
N VAL A 103 -3.53 10.73 -0.97
CA VAL A 103 -2.16 10.25 -0.73
C VAL A 103 -1.83 10.24 0.75
N ALA A 104 -2.17 11.30 1.50
CA ALA A 104 -1.90 11.38 2.94
C ALA A 104 -2.64 10.29 3.72
N VAL A 105 -3.94 10.12 3.46
CA VAL A 105 -4.79 9.13 4.15
C VAL A 105 -4.35 7.71 3.81
N HIS A 106 -4.09 7.42 2.54
CA HIS A 106 -3.72 6.07 2.11
C HIS A 106 -2.32 5.65 2.60
N ARG A 107 -1.38 6.60 2.69
CA ARG A 107 -0.10 6.36 3.36
C ARG A 107 -0.31 5.98 4.83
N GLU A 108 -1.11 6.74 5.56
CA GLU A 108 -1.42 6.47 6.98
C GLU A 108 -2.08 5.08 7.17
N ILE A 109 -2.97 4.67 6.25
CA ILE A 109 -3.57 3.32 6.27
C ILE A 109 -2.49 2.25 6.17
N CYS A 110 -1.55 2.38 5.22
CA CYS A 110 -0.47 1.41 5.04
C CYS A 110 0.47 1.38 6.26
N GLU A 111 0.88 2.53 6.78
CA GLU A 111 1.72 2.64 7.98
C GLU A 111 1.06 1.98 9.20
N ASN A 112 -0.21 2.31 9.47
CA ASN A 112 -0.96 1.74 10.58
C ASN A 112 -1.17 0.22 10.42
N PHE A 113 -1.43 -0.24 9.20
CA PHE A 113 -1.55 -1.67 8.92
C PHE A 113 -0.23 -2.40 9.19
N MET A 114 0.89 -1.87 8.68
CA MET A 114 2.21 -2.46 8.89
C MET A 114 2.59 -2.46 10.37
N ALA A 115 2.43 -1.34 11.07
CA ALA A 115 2.72 -1.24 12.50
C ALA A 115 1.90 -2.22 13.33
N LYS A 116 0.60 -2.33 13.06
CA LYS A 116 -0.28 -3.28 13.74
C LYS A 116 0.11 -4.73 13.44
N THR A 117 0.32 -5.06 12.17
CA THR A 117 0.67 -6.42 11.74
C THR A 117 2.00 -6.85 12.35
N PHE A 118 3.00 -5.97 12.33
CA PHE A 118 4.32 -6.24 12.91
C PHE A 118 4.23 -6.47 14.42
N LYS A 119 3.46 -5.63 15.13
CA LYS A 119 3.20 -5.81 16.56
C LYS A 119 2.49 -7.13 16.87
N ASP A 120 1.47 -7.48 16.09
CA ASP A 120 0.70 -8.70 16.32
C ASP A 120 1.53 -9.96 16.04
N TYR A 121 2.44 -9.93 15.07
CA TYR A 121 3.30 -11.07 14.72
C TYR A 121 4.55 -11.19 15.60
N PHE A 122 5.27 -10.08 15.85
CA PHE A 122 6.57 -10.08 16.53
C PHE A 122 6.50 -9.65 18.00
N GLY A 123 5.36 -9.12 18.46
CA GLY A 123 5.19 -8.62 19.82
C GLY A 123 5.81 -7.25 20.10
N THR A 124 6.43 -6.61 19.11
CA THR A 124 7.07 -5.29 19.20
C THR A 124 6.64 -4.40 18.04
N SER A 125 6.67 -3.07 18.22
CA SER A 125 6.47 -2.14 17.09
C SER A 125 7.69 -2.17 16.17
N PRO A 126 7.52 -1.95 14.85
CA PRO A 126 8.66 -1.90 13.94
C PRO A 126 9.54 -0.70 14.32
N MET A 127 10.85 -0.94 14.46
CA MET A 127 11.84 0.13 14.59
C MET A 127 12.17 0.65 13.20
N TYR A 128 11.61 1.80 12.83
CA TYR A 128 12.04 2.58 11.67
C TYR A 128 12.74 3.84 12.16
#